data_AF-A0A0E3JMU2-F1
#
_entry.id   AF-A0A0E3JMU2-F1
#
_cell.length_a   1.000
_cell.length_b   1.000
_cell.length_c   1.000
_cell.angle_alpha   90.00
_cell.angle_beta   90.00
_cell.angle_gamma   90.00
#
_symmetry.space_group_name_H-M   'P 1'
#
loop_
_entity.id
_entity.type
_entity.pdbx_description
1 polymer ?
#
loop_
_entity_poly.entity_id
_entity_poly.type
_entity_poly.pdbx_seq_one_letter_code
_entity_poly.pdbx_strand_id
1 'polypeptide(L)'
;MKDLIPTEFKNKTIKSTELVEVVNQFRKAEGNKTELRHDNFMDKIKKEIETLEKLDVPAALNFKVGVYLDKNNQSRPCFELNRDGMLQMLNSESTYVRYKTIEYINMLEDKLKQPKPTCIEDVLIQSLQEMKDVKKRLDGVEKTAIENKQEVQAIRDTITLSSVSWRKDTSSLINKMALNLGGYEHIRVIREESYKLLNERMGVDVKIRLTNKRRRMADEGVCKSKRDKLTVLDVIQDDKKLIEGYVAIIKEMTIKYKAA
;
A
#
# COMPACT_ATOMS: atom_id res chain seq x y z
N MET A 1 -43.83 -15.65 -18.41
CA MET A 1 -42.77 -14.62 -18.39
C MET A 1 -43.34 -13.28 -17.92
N LYS A 2 -43.97 -13.30 -16.74
CA LYS A 2 -44.27 -12.11 -15.95
C LYS A 2 -43.61 -12.37 -14.60
N ASP A 3 -43.13 -11.29 -14.00
CA ASP A 3 -42.43 -11.17 -12.72
C ASP A 3 -40.91 -11.10 -12.86
N LEU A 4 -40.40 -9.87 -12.76
CA LEU A 4 -39.11 -9.50 -12.13
C LEU A 4 -38.93 -7.97 -12.17
N ILE A 5 -39.81 -7.24 -11.48
CA ILE A 5 -39.46 -5.92 -10.95
C ILE A 5 -40.03 -5.84 -9.53
N PRO A 6 -39.20 -5.70 -8.48
CA PRO A 6 -39.68 -5.58 -7.10
C PRO A 6 -40.66 -4.39 -6.98
N THR A 7 -41.74 -4.61 -6.26
CA THR A 7 -42.87 -3.68 -6.06
C THR A 7 -42.45 -2.32 -5.48
N GLU A 8 -41.28 -2.24 -4.84
CA GLU A 8 -40.68 -1.03 -4.27
C GLU A 8 -40.13 -0.04 -5.31
N PHE A 9 -39.97 -0.46 -6.58
CA PHE A 9 -39.51 0.42 -7.66
C PHE A 9 -40.63 1.24 -8.31
N LYS A 10 -41.92 0.93 -8.04
CA LYS A 10 -43.06 1.59 -8.68
C LYS A 10 -43.34 3.02 -8.18
N ASN A 11 -42.75 3.44 -7.05
CA ASN A 11 -43.10 4.70 -6.39
C ASN A 11 -42.02 5.80 -6.48
N LYS A 12 -40.94 5.60 -7.22
CA LYS A 12 -39.95 6.66 -7.46
C LYS A 12 -40.33 7.44 -8.71
N THR A 13 -40.72 8.69 -8.53
CA THR A 13 -41.00 9.65 -9.61
C THR A 13 -39.87 10.68 -9.71
N ILE A 14 -39.64 11.21 -10.91
CA ILE A 14 -38.75 12.35 -11.15
C ILE A 14 -39.61 13.56 -11.52
N LYS A 15 -39.26 14.74 -11.01
CA LYS A 15 -39.95 15.97 -11.41
C LYS A 15 -39.49 16.38 -12.81
N SER A 16 -40.43 16.89 -13.60
CA SER A 16 -40.15 17.44 -14.95
C SER A 16 -39.09 18.54 -14.94
N THR A 17 -38.93 19.28 -13.84
CA THR A 17 -37.85 20.26 -13.67
C THR A 17 -36.48 19.59 -13.65
N GLU A 18 -36.33 18.54 -12.83
CA GLU A 18 -35.07 17.78 -12.69
C GLU A 18 -34.73 17.02 -13.98
N LEU A 19 -35.74 16.46 -14.66
CA LEU A 19 -35.54 15.76 -15.92
C LEU A 19 -35.04 16.72 -17.02
N VAL A 20 -35.57 17.94 -17.08
CA VAL A 20 -35.10 18.97 -18.03
C VAL A 20 -33.65 19.35 -17.77
N GLU A 21 -33.25 19.47 -16.51
CA GLU A 21 -31.85 19.75 -16.17
C GLU A 21 -30.91 18.65 -16.67
N VAL A 22 -31.26 17.38 -16.46
CA VAL A 22 -30.50 16.22 -16.95
C VAL A 22 -30.42 16.23 -18.48
N VAL A 23 -31.54 16.48 -19.17
CA VAL A 23 -31.57 16.58 -20.64
C VAL A 23 -30.67 17.71 -21.14
N ASN A 24 -30.72 18.88 -20.51
CA ASN A 24 -29.89 20.04 -20.89
C ASN A 24 -28.39 19.80 -20.66
N GLN A 25 -28.02 19.08 -19.59
CA GLN A 25 -26.64 18.67 -19.36
C GLN A 25 -26.11 17.82 -20.53
N PHE A 26 -26.89 16.83 -20.99
CA PHE A 26 -26.49 15.99 -22.12
C PHE A 26 -26.53 16.71 -23.46
N ARG A 27 -27.51 17.59 -23.70
CA ARG A 27 -27.56 18.46 -24.90
C ARG A 27 -26.33 19.36 -24.98
N LYS A 28 -25.90 19.94 -23.86
CA LYS A 28 -24.67 20.74 -23.80
C LYS A 28 -23.43 19.90 -24.10
N ALA A 29 -23.37 18.68 -23.58
CA ALA A 29 -22.27 17.74 -23.87
C ALA A 29 -22.24 17.29 -25.35
N GLU A 30 -23.38 17.29 -26.05
CA GLU A 30 -23.48 17.09 -27.50
C GLU A 30 -23.00 18.29 -28.32
N GLY A 31 -22.80 19.46 -27.69
CA GLY A 31 -22.48 20.72 -28.36
C GLY A 31 -23.69 21.56 -28.76
N ASN A 32 -24.89 21.20 -28.30
CA ASN A 32 -26.08 22.02 -28.53
C ASN A 32 -26.03 23.28 -27.65
N LYS A 33 -26.25 24.45 -28.27
CA LYS A 33 -26.25 25.77 -27.60
C LYS A 33 -27.64 26.20 -27.14
N THR A 34 -28.69 25.48 -27.54
CA THR A 34 -30.07 25.78 -27.18
C THR A 34 -30.52 24.94 -25.99
N GLU A 35 -30.96 25.62 -24.93
CA GLU A 35 -31.46 25.00 -23.72
C GLU A 35 -32.96 24.69 -23.84
N LEU A 36 -33.37 23.49 -23.44
CA LEU A 36 -34.78 23.17 -23.29
C LEU A 36 -35.33 23.90 -22.06
N ARG A 37 -36.22 24.86 -22.28
CA ARG A 37 -36.93 25.53 -21.20
C ARG A 37 -38.00 24.62 -20.60
N HIS A 38 -38.23 24.73 -19.29
CA HIS A 38 -39.20 23.89 -18.57
C HIS A 38 -40.64 24.08 -19.08
N ASP A 39 -41.03 25.29 -19.46
CA ASP A 39 -42.35 25.57 -20.07
C ASP A 39 -42.54 24.81 -21.39
N ASN A 40 -41.56 24.85 -22.28
CA ASN A 40 -41.58 24.09 -23.54
C ASN A 40 -41.66 22.57 -23.28
N PHE A 41 -40.97 22.09 -22.24
CA PHE A 41 -41.04 20.67 -21.87
C PHE A 41 -42.40 20.28 -21.29
N MET A 42 -43.01 21.15 -20.47
CA MET A 42 -44.36 20.95 -19.94
C MET A 42 -45.39 20.85 -21.08
N ASP A 43 -45.28 21.70 -22.10
CA ASP A 43 -46.16 21.64 -23.26
C ASP A 43 -45.92 20.40 -24.12
N LYS A 44 -44.67 19.93 -24.19
CA LYS A 44 -44.31 18.65 -24.82
C LYS A 44 -44.99 17.48 -24.11
N ILE A 45 -44.96 17.45 -22.77
CA ILE A 45 -45.63 16.42 -21.96
C ILE A 45 -47.15 16.46 -22.18
N LYS A 46 -47.78 17.64 -22.18
CA LYS A 46 -49.22 17.76 -22.42
C LYS A 46 -49.64 17.20 -23.78
N LYS A 47 -48.88 17.52 -24.84
CA LYS A 47 -49.12 16.97 -26.19
C LYS A 47 -48.96 15.46 -26.24
N GLU A 48 -47.98 14.93 -25.51
CA GLU A 48 -47.77 13.48 -25.39
C GLU A 48 -48.98 12.82 -24.72
N ILE A 49 -49.46 13.36 -23.59
CA ILE A 49 -50.65 12.87 -22.88
C ILE A 49 -51.88 12.91 -23.79
N GLU A 50 -52.12 14.03 -24.47
CA GLU A 50 -53.26 14.17 -25.41
C GLU A 50 -53.21 13.12 -26.53
N THR A 51 -52.02 12.82 -27.04
CA THR A 51 -51.82 11.78 -28.08
C THR A 51 -52.08 10.39 -27.52
N LEU A 52 -51.63 10.11 -26.29
CA LEU A 52 -51.87 8.83 -25.62
C LEU A 52 -53.36 8.59 -25.34
N GLU A 53 -54.07 9.62 -24.91
CA GLU A 53 -55.52 9.57 -24.69
C GLU A 53 -56.29 9.31 -25.99
N LYS A 54 -55.90 9.95 -27.11
CA LYS A 54 -56.50 9.71 -28.43
C LYS A 54 -56.28 8.28 -28.94
N LEU A 55 -55.16 7.68 -28.58
CA LEU A 55 -54.79 6.31 -28.99
C LEU A 55 -55.34 5.23 -28.04
N ASP A 56 -56.10 5.61 -26.99
CA ASP A 56 -56.61 4.72 -25.95
C ASP A 56 -55.51 3.87 -25.27
N VAL A 57 -54.32 4.45 -25.12
CA VAL A 57 -53.19 3.80 -24.48
C VAL A 57 -53.11 4.21 -23.01
N PRO A 58 -53.06 3.27 -22.05
CA PRO A 58 -53.04 3.57 -20.61
C PRO A 58 -51.69 4.12 -20.11
N ALA A 59 -50.89 4.76 -20.97
CA ALA A 59 -49.60 5.36 -20.65
C ALA A 59 -49.72 6.80 -20.12
N ALA A 60 -50.88 7.45 -20.23
CA ALA A 60 -51.13 8.76 -19.61
C ALA A 60 -50.93 8.72 -18.08
N LEU A 61 -51.17 7.56 -17.45
CA LEU A 61 -50.96 7.31 -16.02
C LEU A 61 -49.50 7.43 -15.57
N ASN A 62 -48.55 7.46 -16.53
CA ASN A 62 -47.13 7.65 -16.24
C ASN A 62 -46.78 9.09 -15.87
N PHE A 63 -47.69 10.04 -16.11
CA PHE A 63 -47.50 11.47 -15.88
C PHE A 63 -48.50 11.96 -14.83
N LYS A 64 -48.01 12.30 -13.64
CA LYS A 64 -48.85 12.85 -12.56
C LYS A 64 -48.65 14.36 -12.46
N VAL A 65 -49.73 15.09 -12.21
CA VAL A 65 -49.63 16.54 -11.93
C VAL A 65 -49.04 16.71 -10.53
N GLY A 66 -48.02 17.56 -10.44
CA GLY A 66 -47.32 17.90 -9.21
C GLY A 66 -47.00 19.38 -9.14
N VAL A 67 -46.27 19.76 -8.09
CA VAL A 67 -45.90 21.14 -7.81
C VAL A 67 -44.43 21.22 -7.39
N TYR A 68 -43.77 22.31 -7.75
CA TYR A 68 -42.45 22.67 -7.23
C TYR A 68 -42.43 24.12 -6.76
N LEU A 69 -41.48 24.43 -5.88
CA LEU A 69 -41.21 25.79 -5.43
C LEU A 69 -40.13 26.41 -6.33
N ASP A 70 -40.41 27.57 -6.90
CA ASP A 70 -39.42 28.31 -7.68
C ASP A 70 -38.42 29.06 -6.79
N LYS A 71 -37.44 29.74 -7.41
CA LYS A 71 -36.40 30.52 -6.71
C LYS A 71 -36.96 31.64 -5.81
N ASN A 72 -38.22 32.02 -6.01
CA ASN A 72 -38.92 33.05 -5.25
C ASN A 72 -39.92 32.43 -4.25
N ASN A 73 -39.79 31.12 -3.95
CA ASN A 73 -40.71 30.34 -3.11
C ASN A 73 -42.17 30.32 -3.60
N GLN A 74 -42.40 30.55 -4.90
CA GLN A 74 -43.74 30.46 -5.46
C GLN A 74 -44.04 29.05 -5.95
N SER A 75 -45.26 28.60 -5.68
CA SER A 75 -45.77 27.31 -6.12
C SER A 75 -46.04 27.31 -7.63
N ARG A 76 -45.34 26.45 -8.38
CA ARG A 76 -45.47 26.32 -9.83
C ARG A 76 -45.83 24.88 -10.23
N PRO A 77 -46.68 24.68 -11.24
CA PRO A 77 -47.07 23.34 -11.68
C PRO A 77 -45.90 22.63 -12.37
N CYS A 78 -45.77 21.33 -12.13
CA CYS A 78 -44.86 20.44 -12.84
C CYS A 78 -45.52 19.08 -13.06
N PHE A 79 -44.93 18.24 -13.90
CA PHE A 79 -45.25 16.81 -13.91
C PHE A 79 -44.28 16.02 -13.07
N GLU A 80 -44.77 14.99 -12.39
CA GLU A 80 -44.01 13.89 -11.80
C GLU A 80 -44.12 12.68 -12.72
N LEU A 81 -42.99 12.23 -13.24
CA LEU A 81 -42.91 11.14 -14.19
C LEU A 81 -42.41 9.90 -13.48
N ASN A 82 -43.06 8.76 -13.69
CA ASN A 82 -42.48 7.47 -13.31
C ASN A 82 -41.35 7.09 -14.29
N ARG A 83 -40.71 5.95 -14.05
CA ARG A 83 -39.63 5.43 -14.91
C ARG A 83 -40.04 5.39 -16.38
N ASP A 84 -41.24 4.92 -16.69
CA ASP A 84 -41.70 4.71 -18.06
C ASP A 84 -42.04 6.05 -18.75
N GLY A 85 -42.67 6.98 -18.02
CA GLY A 85 -42.94 8.33 -18.50
C GLY A 85 -41.65 9.12 -18.78
N MET A 86 -40.64 8.96 -17.92
CA MET A 86 -39.30 9.54 -18.16
C MET A 86 -38.69 8.98 -19.45
N LEU A 87 -38.67 7.65 -19.63
CA LEU A 87 -38.12 7.01 -20.82
C LEU A 87 -38.87 7.43 -22.10
N GLN A 88 -40.18 7.57 -22.02
CA GLN A 88 -41.02 8.05 -23.13
C GLN A 88 -40.64 9.47 -23.56
N MET A 89 -40.42 10.38 -22.61
CA MET A 89 -39.95 11.72 -22.92
C MET A 89 -38.52 11.73 -23.47
N LEU A 90 -37.63 10.87 -22.96
CA LEU A 90 -36.26 10.76 -23.46
C LEU A 90 -36.18 10.20 -24.89
N ASN A 91 -37.11 9.34 -25.30
CA ASN A 91 -37.15 8.82 -26.67
C ASN A 91 -37.30 9.91 -27.73
N SER A 92 -37.87 11.06 -27.35
CA SER A 92 -38.05 12.22 -28.21
C SER A 92 -36.84 13.19 -28.25
N GLU A 93 -35.72 12.84 -27.60
CA GLU A 93 -34.46 13.59 -27.60
C GLU A 93 -33.47 13.07 -28.66
N SER A 94 -32.30 13.71 -28.81
CA SER A 94 -31.28 13.31 -29.79
C SER A 94 -30.68 11.93 -29.50
N THR A 95 -30.10 11.29 -30.53
CA THR A 95 -29.46 9.97 -30.39
C THR A 95 -28.37 9.96 -29.33
N TYR A 96 -27.57 11.02 -29.22
CA TYR A 96 -26.52 11.14 -28.21
C TYR A 96 -27.09 11.26 -26.79
N VAL A 97 -28.11 12.10 -26.59
CA VAL A 97 -28.76 12.28 -25.29
C VAL A 97 -29.39 10.97 -24.82
N ARG A 98 -30.05 10.23 -25.71
CA ARG A 98 -30.62 8.91 -25.40
C ARG A 98 -29.53 7.93 -24.95
N TYR A 99 -28.43 7.81 -25.68
CA TYR A 99 -27.31 6.93 -25.33
C TYR A 99 -26.73 7.27 -23.95
N LYS A 100 -26.44 8.55 -23.69
CA LYS A 100 -25.88 9.00 -22.42
C LYS A 100 -26.83 8.82 -21.23
N THR A 101 -28.14 8.98 -21.47
CA THR A 101 -29.12 8.79 -20.41
C THR A 101 -29.26 7.31 -20.03
N ILE A 102 -29.19 6.39 -21.00
CA ILE A 102 -29.18 4.94 -20.72
C ILE A 102 -27.93 4.56 -19.90
N GLU A 103 -26.75 5.08 -20.29
CA GLU A 103 -25.50 4.87 -19.53
C GLU A 103 -25.63 5.38 -18.09
N TYR A 104 -26.19 6.57 -17.92
CA TYR A 104 -26.43 7.16 -16.61
C TYR A 104 -27.40 6.35 -15.74
N ILE A 105 -28.50 5.86 -16.33
CA ILE A 105 -29.47 4.99 -15.63
C ILE A 105 -28.78 3.70 -15.16
N ASN A 106 -28.00 3.05 -16.03
CA ASN A 106 -27.29 1.80 -15.67
C ASN A 106 -26.31 2.03 -14.51
N MET A 107 -25.55 3.12 -14.53
CA MET A 107 -24.63 3.48 -13.43
C MET A 107 -25.38 3.71 -12.11
N LEU A 108 -26.56 4.33 -12.15
CA LEU A 108 -27.38 4.54 -10.95
C LEU A 108 -27.94 3.22 -10.42
N GLU A 109 -28.38 2.32 -11.30
CA GLU A 109 -28.84 0.99 -10.90
C GLU A 109 -27.73 0.17 -10.23
N ASP A 110 -26.51 0.22 -10.73
CA ASP A 110 -25.37 -0.50 -10.13
C ASP A 110 -24.95 0.09 -8.78
N LYS A 111 -25.02 1.41 -8.60
CA LYS A 111 -24.82 2.04 -7.29
C LYS A 111 -25.90 1.64 -6.28
N LEU A 112 -27.13 1.42 -6.73
CA LEU A 112 -28.25 0.97 -5.88
C LEU A 112 -28.22 -0.54 -5.58
N LYS A 113 -27.53 -1.35 -6.38
CA LYS A 113 -27.30 -2.78 -6.10
C LYS A 113 -26.29 -3.02 -4.98
N GLN A 114 -25.52 -2.01 -4.56
CA GLN A 114 -24.65 -2.17 -3.40
C GLN A 114 -25.50 -2.40 -2.15
N PRO A 115 -25.20 -3.42 -1.32
CA PRO A 115 -25.95 -3.70 -0.12
C PRO A 115 -25.83 -2.50 0.81
N LYS A 116 -26.91 -1.74 0.93
CA LYS A 116 -27.02 -0.65 1.90
C LYS A 116 -27.37 -1.33 3.24
N PRO A 117 -26.53 -1.23 4.28
CA PRO A 117 -26.80 -1.93 5.54
C PRO A 117 -28.11 -1.41 6.12
N THR A 118 -29.13 -2.28 6.10
CA THR A 118 -30.49 -1.97 6.57
C THR A 118 -30.71 -2.39 8.02
N CYS A 119 -29.83 -3.23 8.58
CA CYS A 119 -29.96 -3.80 9.92
C CYS A 119 -28.74 -3.49 10.80
N ILE A 120 -28.97 -3.38 12.10
CA ILE A 120 -27.94 -3.24 13.14
C ILE A 120 -26.93 -4.41 13.10
N GLU A 121 -27.39 -5.60 12.71
CA GLU A 121 -26.52 -6.77 12.52
C GLU A 121 -25.46 -6.58 11.43
N ASP A 122 -25.79 -5.93 10.31
CA ASP A 122 -24.83 -5.70 9.22
C ASP A 122 -23.72 -4.73 9.65
N VAL A 123 -24.08 -3.71 10.44
CA VAL A 123 -23.13 -2.77 11.03
C VAL A 123 -22.20 -3.48 12.01
N LEU A 124 -22.76 -4.39 12.83
CA LEU A 124 -21.98 -5.17 13.78
C LEU A 124 -21.01 -6.12 13.05
N ILE A 125 -21.48 -6.80 12.01
CA ILE A 125 -20.63 -7.70 11.19
C ILE A 125 -19.48 -6.92 10.54
N GLN A 126 -19.76 -5.75 9.96
CA GLN A 126 -18.73 -4.90 9.38
C GLN A 126 -17.70 -4.47 10.43
N SER A 127 -18.15 -3.99 11.60
CA SER A 127 -17.25 -3.57 12.68
C SER A 127 -16.38 -4.73 13.21
N LEU A 128 -16.92 -5.95 13.28
CA LEU A 128 -16.19 -7.14 13.71
C LEU A 128 -15.15 -7.59 12.66
N GLN A 129 -15.47 -7.46 11.38
CA GLN A 129 -14.51 -7.73 10.30
C GLN A 129 -13.35 -6.73 10.35
N GLU A 130 -13.64 -5.45 10.52
CA GLU A 130 -12.63 -4.40 10.68
C GLU A 130 -11.74 -4.67 11.91
N MET A 131 -12.32 -5.02 13.06
CA MET A 131 -11.56 -5.39 14.26
C MET A 131 -10.69 -6.63 14.05
N LYS A 132 -11.17 -7.64 13.33
CA LYS A 132 -10.41 -8.85 13.01
C LYS A 132 -9.19 -8.52 12.15
N ASP A 133 -9.33 -7.62 11.19
CA ASP A 133 -8.22 -7.17 10.35
C ASP A 133 -7.22 -6.31 11.11
N VAL A 134 -7.69 -5.43 12.01
CA VAL A 134 -6.82 -4.68 12.93
C VAL A 134 -6.02 -5.63 13.81
N LYS A 135 -6.65 -6.67 14.37
CA LYS A 135 -5.97 -7.66 15.20
C LYS A 135 -4.88 -8.40 14.42
N LYS A 136 -5.17 -8.86 13.20
CA LYS A 136 -4.15 -9.50 12.34
C LYS A 136 -2.97 -8.58 12.04
N ARG A 137 -3.23 -7.29 11.81
CA ARG A 137 -2.17 -6.29 11.60
C ARG A 137 -1.32 -6.12 12.87
N LEU A 138 -1.96 -6.06 14.05
CA LEU A 138 -1.26 -5.99 15.34
C LEU A 138 -0.38 -7.22 15.58
N ASP A 139 -0.89 -8.43 15.34
CA ASP A 139 -0.12 -9.67 15.48
C ASP A 139 1.10 -9.68 14.55
N GLY A 140 0.97 -9.15 13.33
CA GLY A 140 2.08 -8.97 12.39
C GLY A 140 3.13 -7.98 12.89
N VAL A 141 2.68 -6.83 13.40
CA VAL A 141 3.57 -5.80 13.97
C VAL A 141 4.31 -6.32 15.21
N GLU A 142 3.65 -7.07 16.08
CA GLU A 142 4.27 -7.66 17.27
C GLU A 142 5.40 -8.62 16.90
N LYS A 143 5.18 -9.49 15.90
CA LYS A 143 6.22 -10.40 15.40
C LYS A 143 7.43 -9.65 14.85
N THR A 144 7.20 -8.66 13.98
CA THR A 144 8.28 -7.83 13.44
C THR A 144 9.01 -7.05 14.54
N ALA A 145 8.30 -6.57 15.57
CA ALA A 145 8.92 -5.89 16.70
C ALA A 145 9.82 -6.84 17.54
N ILE A 146 9.39 -8.09 17.74
CA ILE A 146 10.19 -9.11 18.44
C ILE A 146 11.44 -9.45 17.64
N GLU A 147 11.31 -9.68 16.32
CA GLU A 147 12.44 -9.95 15.42
C GLU A 147 13.46 -8.80 15.44
N ASN A 148 12.99 -7.56 15.26
CA ASN A 148 13.84 -6.37 15.33
C ASN A 148 14.55 -6.25 16.69
N LYS A 149 13.86 -6.54 17.80
CA LYS A 149 14.46 -6.51 19.14
C LYS A 149 15.58 -7.54 19.27
N GLN A 150 15.39 -8.74 18.73
CA GLN A 150 16.42 -9.79 18.72
C GLN A 150 17.63 -9.39 17.88
N GLU A 151 17.41 -8.78 16.71
CA GLU A 151 18.49 -8.29 15.85
C GLU A 151 19.30 -7.19 16.52
N VAL A 152 18.62 -6.20 17.12
CA VAL A 152 19.25 -5.10 17.85
C VAL A 152 20.05 -5.63 19.04
N GLN A 153 19.53 -6.61 19.78
CA GLN A 153 20.25 -7.22 20.89
C GLN A 153 21.52 -7.93 20.40
N ALA A 154 21.44 -8.68 19.30
CA ALA A 154 22.61 -9.35 18.73
C ALA A 154 23.67 -8.36 18.19
N ILE A 155 23.26 -7.20 17.67
CA ILE A 155 24.18 -6.11 17.32
C ILE A 155 24.85 -5.55 18.58
N ARG A 156 24.07 -5.27 19.63
CA ARG A 156 24.57 -4.79 20.92
C ARG A 156 25.63 -5.72 21.50
N ASP A 157 25.36 -7.02 21.54
CA ASP A 157 26.28 -8.02 22.08
C ASP A 157 27.61 -8.07 21.30
N THR A 158 27.57 -7.80 19.99
CA THR A 158 28.77 -7.71 19.12
C THR A 158 29.61 -6.48 19.46
N ILE A 159 28.97 -5.36 19.81
CA ILE A 159 29.66 -4.10 20.14
C ILE A 159 30.27 -4.14 21.54
N THR A 160 29.63 -4.80 22.52
CA THR A 160 30.05 -4.80 23.93
C THR A 160 31.22 -5.72 24.29
N LEU A 161 31.84 -6.40 23.33
CA LEU A 161 32.99 -7.28 23.60
C LEU A 161 34.16 -6.51 24.22
N SER A 162 34.62 -7.00 25.40
CA SER A 162 35.66 -6.39 26.23
C SER A 162 37.06 -6.66 25.68
N SER A 163 38.00 -5.73 25.93
CA SER A 163 39.38 -5.81 25.44
C SER A 163 40.26 -6.88 26.13
N VAL A 164 39.78 -7.52 27.20
CA VAL A 164 40.59 -8.45 28.03
C VAL A 164 40.76 -9.81 27.37
N SER A 165 39.74 -10.30 26.66
CA SER A 165 39.70 -11.63 26.02
C SER A 165 39.64 -11.57 24.48
N TRP A 166 40.18 -10.50 23.89
CA TRP A 166 40.01 -10.15 22.48
C TRP A 166 40.33 -11.28 21.50
N ARG A 167 41.31 -12.15 21.79
CA ARG A 167 41.66 -13.29 20.92
C ARG A 167 40.53 -14.31 20.80
N LYS A 168 39.90 -14.67 21.93
CA LYS A 168 38.79 -15.63 21.96
C LYS A 168 37.56 -15.02 21.31
N ASP A 169 37.30 -13.75 21.63
CA ASP A 169 36.15 -13.01 21.16
C ASP A 169 36.18 -12.81 19.64
N THR A 170 37.31 -12.34 19.11
CA THR A 170 37.50 -12.20 17.65
C THR A 170 37.45 -13.54 16.92
N SER A 171 37.99 -14.62 17.51
CA SER A 171 37.89 -15.97 16.91
C SER A 171 36.44 -16.47 16.86
N SER A 172 35.65 -16.23 17.91
CA SER A 172 34.22 -16.58 17.93
C SER A 172 33.45 -15.83 16.84
N LEU A 173 33.72 -14.53 16.67
CA LEU A 173 33.10 -13.72 15.63
C LEU A 173 33.48 -14.19 14.22
N ILE A 174 34.76 -14.50 13.98
CA ILE A 174 35.22 -15.03 12.69
C ILE A 174 34.54 -16.36 12.37
N ASN A 175 34.39 -17.25 13.36
CA ASN A 175 33.69 -18.52 13.17
C ASN A 175 32.20 -18.30 12.84
N LYS A 176 31.53 -17.35 13.51
CA LYS A 176 30.14 -16.98 13.19
C LYS A 176 30.01 -16.41 11.78
N MET A 177 30.92 -15.52 11.37
CA MET A 177 30.95 -14.97 10.01
C MET A 177 31.15 -16.08 8.96
N ALA A 178 32.06 -17.03 9.22
CA ALA A 178 32.29 -18.16 8.31
C ALA A 178 31.06 -19.07 8.20
N LEU A 179 30.36 -19.34 9.31
CA LEU A 179 29.10 -20.10 9.29
C LEU A 179 28.02 -19.41 8.45
N ASN A 180 27.87 -18.08 8.58
CA ASN A 180 26.93 -17.31 7.77
C ASN A 180 27.24 -17.40 6.26
N LEU A 181 28.52 -17.49 5.88
CA LEU A 181 28.95 -17.61 4.49
C LEU A 181 28.80 -19.02 3.88
N GLY A 182 28.42 -20.03 4.68
CA GLY A 182 28.21 -21.39 4.20
C GLY A 182 29.23 -22.43 4.68
N GLY A 183 30.10 -22.09 5.65
CA GLY A 183 30.95 -23.08 6.32
C GLY A 183 32.32 -22.59 6.78
N TYR A 184 33.03 -23.42 7.54
CA TYR A 184 34.32 -23.07 8.15
C TYR A 184 35.48 -22.86 7.17
N GLU A 185 35.34 -23.25 5.89
CA GLU A 185 36.31 -22.99 4.83
C GLU A 185 36.59 -21.49 4.63
N HIS A 186 35.59 -20.65 4.91
CA HIS A 186 35.70 -19.19 4.76
C HIS A 186 36.51 -18.51 5.88
N ILE A 187 36.85 -19.21 6.98
CA ILE A 187 37.65 -18.64 8.08
C ILE A 187 38.96 -18.05 7.55
N ARG A 188 39.65 -18.74 6.64
CA ARG A 188 40.95 -18.29 6.12
C ARG A 188 40.81 -16.99 5.35
N VAL A 189 39.79 -16.90 4.49
CA VAL A 189 39.50 -15.71 3.67
C VAL A 189 39.17 -14.51 4.57
N ILE A 190 38.30 -14.70 5.56
CA ILE A 190 37.93 -13.66 6.52
C ILE A 190 39.15 -13.15 7.29
N ARG A 191 40.07 -14.04 7.71
CA ARG A 191 41.31 -13.65 8.40
C ARG A 191 42.27 -12.88 7.50
N GLU A 192 42.40 -13.30 6.25
CA GLU A 192 43.25 -12.59 5.28
C GLU A 192 42.71 -11.18 5.00
N GLU A 193 41.39 -11.04 4.82
CA GLU A 193 40.73 -9.74 4.67
C GLU A 193 40.89 -8.88 5.93
N SER A 194 40.72 -9.44 7.12
CA SER A 194 40.85 -8.67 8.37
C SER A 194 42.26 -8.12 8.59
N TYR A 195 43.31 -8.90 8.26
CA TYR A 195 44.69 -8.39 8.32
C TYR A 195 44.99 -7.35 7.25
N LYS A 196 44.39 -7.47 6.06
CA LYS A 196 44.53 -6.47 4.99
C LYS A 196 43.92 -5.13 5.43
N LEU A 197 42.68 -5.15 5.95
CA LEU A 197 42.01 -3.97 6.47
C LEU A 197 42.77 -3.34 7.65
N LEU A 198 43.39 -4.18 8.51
CA LEU A 198 44.19 -3.68 9.63
C LEU A 198 45.43 -2.94 9.14
N ASN A 199 46.12 -3.51 8.15
CA ASN A 199 47.28 -2.90 7.54
C ASN A 199 46.94 -1.55 6.89
N GLU A 200 45.85 -1.49 6.13
CA GLU A 200 45.37 -0.28 5.47
C GLU A 200 44.97 0.81 6.48
N ARG A 201 44.18 0.45 7.50
CA ARG A 201 43.66 1.42 8.49
C ARG A 201 44.74 1.96 9.42
N MET A 202 45.67 1.11 9.85
CA MET A 202 46.71 1.48 10.82
C MET A 202 48.03 1.90 10.15
N GLY A 203 48.14 1.78 8.82
CA GLY A 203 49.37 2.09 8.08
C GLY A 203 50.53 1.17 8.46
N VAL A 204 50.25 -0.12 8.72
CA VAL A 204 51.25 -1.09 9.17
C VAL A 204 51.29 -2.29 8.24
N ASP A 205 52.35 -3.11 8.34
CA ASP A 205 52.36 -4.45 7.77
C ASP A 205 52.64 -5.48 8.88
N VAL A 206 51.58 -6.16 9.32
CA VAL A 206 51.69 -7.18 10.37
C VAL A 206 52.50 -8.42 9.96
N LYS A 207 52.59 -8.75 8.66
CA LYS A 207 53.40 -9.89 8.15
C LYS A 207 54.89 -9.54 8.17
N ILE A 208 55.25 -8.31 7.79
CA ILE A 208 56.62 -7.82 7.93
C ILE A 208 57.02 -7.77 9.41
N ARG A 209 56.15 -7.23 10.28
CA ARG A 209 56.39 -7.20 11.73
C ARG A 209 56.59 -8.60 12.32
N LEU A 210 55.84 -9.61 11.86
CA LEU A 210 56.04 -11.01 12.26
C LEU A 210 57.43 -11.53 11.87
N THR A 211 57.85 -11.26 10.63
CA THR A 211 59.19 -11.62 10.14
C THR A 211 60.29 -10.96 10.97
N ASN A 212 60.14 -9.66 11.26
CA ASN A 212 61.09 -8.91 12.09
C ASN A 212 61.12 -9.42 13.54
N LYS A 213 59.97 -9.80 14.12
CA LYS A 213 59.90 -10.44 15.45
C LYS A 213 60.64 -11.78 15.48
N ARG A 214 60.47 -12.62 14.44
CA ARG A 214 61.20 -13.89 14.31
C ARG A 214 62.72 -13.69 14.16
N ARG A 215 63.16 -12.64 13.46
CA ARG A 215 64.58 -12.26 13.34
C ARG A 215 65.16 -11.82 14.69
N ARG A 216 64.50 -10.87 15.39
CA ARG A 216 64.93 -10.44 16.73
C ARG A 216 65.08 -11.59 17.71
N MET A 217 64.11 -12.51 17.73
CA MET A 217 64.19 -13.70 18.59
C MET A 217 65.30 -14.68 18.17
N ALA A 218 65.73 -14.66 16.91
CA ALA A 218 66.89 -15.44 16.46
C ALA A 218 68.18 -14.87 17.06
N ASP A 219 68.30 -13.55 17.02
CA ASP A 219 69.44 -12.79 17.53
C ASP A 219 69.53 -12.90 19.07
N GLU A 220 68.38 -12.97 19.74
CA GLU A 220 68.25 -13.26 21.18
C GLU A 220 68.54 -14.73 21.55
N GLY A 221 68.85 -15.60 20.58
CA GLY A 221 69.21 -17.00 20.83
C GLY A 221 68.02 -17.95 21.06
N VAL A 222 66.79 -17.56 20.72
CA VAL A 222 65.62 -18.42 20.88
C VAL A 222 65.62 -19.57 19.86
N CYS A 223 65.31 -20.78 20.33
CA CYS A 223 65.25 -21.97 19.49
C CYS A 223 64.27 -21.82 18.31
N LYS A 224 64.60 -22.45 17.17
CA LYS A 224 63.82 -22.35 15.93
C LYS A 224 62.36 -22.76 16.12
N SER A 225 62.10 -23.83 16.87
CA SER A 225 60.74 -24.35 17.10
C SER A 225 59.81 -23.35 17.81
N LYS A 226 60.34 -22.52 18.71
CA LYS A 226 59.56 -21.49 19.40
C LYS A 226 59.28 -20.29 18.49
N ARG A 227 60.21 -19.96 17.58
CA ARG A 227 60.03 -18.88 16.58
C ARG A 227 59.00 -19.25 15.50
N ASP A 228 59.01 -20.50 15.04
CA ASP A 228 58.12 -20.97 13.98
C ASP A 228 56.65 -21.00 14.42
N LYS A 229 56.39 -21.19 15.73
CA LYS A 229 55.03 -21.16 16.32
C LYS A 229 54.41 -19.76 16.40
N LEU A 230 55.18 -18.69 16.18
CA LEU A 230 54.64 -17.33 16.22
C LEU A 230 53.65 -17.09 15.09
N THR A 231 52.56 -16.43 15.44
CA THR A 231 51.46 -16.06 14.56
C THR A 231 51.31 -14.54 14.47
N VAL A 232 50.51 -14.07 13.50
CA VAL A 232 50.17 -12.65 13.35
C VAL A 232 49.50 -12.10 14.62
N LEU A 233 48.70 -12.90 15.31
CA LEU A 233 48.07 -12.50 16.58
C LEU A 233 49.10 -12.20 17.67
N ASP A 234 50.27 -12.84 17.64
CA ASP A 234 51.37 -12.60 18.59
C ASP A 234 52.10 -11.30 18.31
N VAL A 235 52.01 -10.78 17.08
CA VAL A 235 52.48 -9.43 16.76
C VAL A 235 51.46 -8.39 17.21
N ILE A 236 50.18 -8.65 16.98
CA ILE A 236 49.08 -7.76 17.40
C ILE A 236 49.06 -7.63 18.92
N GLN A 237 49.30 -8.72 19.65
CA GLN A 237 49.33 -8.75 21.11
C GLN A 237 50.39 -7.82 21.74
N ASP A 238 51.49 -7.55 21.03
CA ASP A 238 52.57 -6.70 21.55
C ASP A 238 52.20 -5.20 21.53
N ASP A 239 51.18 -4.79 20.77
CA ASP A 239 50.84 -3.39 20.52
C ASP A 239 49.35 -3.13 20.83
N LYS A 240 49.09 -2.37 21.89
CA LYS A 240 47.72 -2.03 22.33
C LYS A 240 46.91 -1.37 21.20
N LYS A 241 47.52 -0.55 20.35
CA LYS A 241 46.83 0.11 19.23
C LYS A 241 46.41 -0.91 18.17
N LEU A 242 47.22 -1.94 17.93
CA LEU A 242 46.86 -3.01 17.01
C LEU A 242 45.76 -3.91 17.57
N ILE A 243 45.73 -4.16 18.88
CA ILE A 243 44.61 -4.89 19.52
C ILE A 243 43.30 -4.14 19.30
N GLU A 244 43.26 -2.85 19.65
CA GLU A 244 42.06 -2.01 19.48
C GLU A 244 41.63 -1.91 18.01
N GLY A 245 42.58 -1.68 17.10
CA GLY A 245 42.34 -1.61 15.66
C GLY A 245 41.80 -2.92 15.10
N TYR A 246 42.38 -4.05 15.48
CA TYR A 246 41.94 -5.37 15.02
C TYR A 246 40.53 -5.72 15.52
N VAL A 247 40.24 -5.45 16.80
CA VAL A 247 38.90 -5.66 17.38
C VAL A 247 37.86 -4.79 16.67
N ALA A 248 38.17 -3.53 16.38
CA ALA A 248 37.27 -2.63 15.65
C ALA A 248 36.94 -3.16 14.25
N ILE A 249 37.96 -3.61 13.50
CA ILE A 249 37.78 -4.17 12.16
C ILE A 249 36.93 -5.43 12.19
N ILE A 250 37.18 -6.35 13.12
CA ILE A 250 36.38 -7.58 13.23
C ILE A 250 34.92 -7.25 13.57
N LYS A 251 34.65 -6.24 14.41
CA LYS A 251 33.28 -5.77 14.71
C LYS A 251 32.59 -5.22 13.46
N GLU A 252 33.27 -4.37 12.69
CA GLU A 252 32.77 -3.81 11.42
C GLU A 252 32.49 -4.92 10.39
N MET A 253 33.43 -5.87 10.23
CA MET A 253 33.24 -7.04 9.35
C MET A 253 32.03 -7.88 9.77
N THR A 254 31.84 -8.09 11.08
CA THR A 254 30.70 -8.88 11.59
C THR A 254 29.37 -8.25 11.20
N ILE A 255 29.26 -6.93 11.26
CA ILE A 255 28.06 -6.22 10.82
C ILE A 255 27.87 -6.39 9.31
N LYS A 256 28.93 -6.24 8.52
CA LYS A 256 28.90 -6.41 7.05
C LYS A 256 28.43 -7.81 6.63
N TYR A 257 28.97 -8.87 7.23
CA TYR A 257 28.60 -10.26 6.90
C TYR A 257 27.29 -10.74 7.54
N LYS A 258 26.65 -9.94 8.39
CA LYS A 258 25.31 -10.22 8.92
C LYS A 258 24.22 -9.51 8.10
N ALA A 259 24.56 -8.41 7.43
CA ALA A 259 23.66 -7.67 6.55
C ALA A 259 23.60 -8.22 5.12
N ALA A 260 24.56 -9.05 4.72
CA ALA A 260 24.64 -9.73 3.43
C ALA A 260 24.09 -11.16 3.53
#